data_AF-A0A257JXR2-F1
#
_entry.id   AF-A0A257JXR2-F1
#
_cell.length_a   1.000
_cell.length_b   1.000
_cell.length_c   1.000
_cell.angle_alpha   90.00
_cell.angle_beta   90.00
_cell.angle_gamma   90.00
#
_symmetry.space_group_name_H-M   'P 1'
#
loop_
_entity.id
_entity.type
_entity.pdbx_description
1 polymer ?
#
loop_
_entity_poly.entity_id
_entity_poly.type
_entity_poly.pdbx_seq_one_letter_code
_entity_poly.pdbx_strand_id
1 'polypeptide(L)' 'MKGPTMDLILWRHADARDLPEDDPDAQADLTRPLTARGEKQARRMADWLNSVLPATHSLLVTRAQRCRPTADALDR' A
#
# COMPACT_ATOMS: atom_id res chain seq x y z
N MET A 1 33.28 -8.36 -7.49
CA MET A 1 32.80 -7.80 -6.21
C MET A 1 31.29 -7.84 -6.22
N LYS A 2 30.64 -8.36 -5.17
CA LYS A 2 29.19 -8.23 -4.99
C LYS A 2 28.90 -6.78 -4.58
N GLY A 3 27.99 -6.11 -5.27
CA GLY A 3 27.52 -4.78 -4.86
C GLY A 3 26.81 -4.82 -3.50
N PRO A 4 26.46 -3.66 -2.93
CA PRO A 4 25.71 -3.62 -1.67
C PRO A 4 24.42 -4.42 -1.78
N THR A 5 24.17 -5.27 -0.80
CA THR A 5 22.91 -6.03 -0.68
C THR A 5 21.81 -5.09 -0.19
N MET A 6 20.69 -5.04 -0.92
CA MET A 6 19.50 -4.31 -0.53
C MET A 6 18.36 -5.28 -0.24
N ASP A 7 17.64 -5.02 0.84
CA ASP A 7 16.40 -5.74 1.17
C ASP A 7 15.22 -5.01 0.52
N LEU A 8 14.35 -5.79 -0.13
CA LEU A 8 13.13 -5.30 -0.78
C LEU A 8 11.91 -5.98 -0.18
N ILE A 9 10.99 -5.18 0.36
CA ILE A 9 9.68 -5.65 0.80
C ILE A 9 8.64 -5.23 -0.24
N LEU A 10 7.84 -6.19 -0.70
CA LEU A 10 6.69 -5.93 -1.57
C LEU A 10 5.42 -5.96 -0.75
N TRP A 11 4.78 -4.79 -0.61
CA TRP A 11 3.53 -4.63 0.12
C TRP A 11 2.38 -4.34 -0.86
N ARG A 12 1.48 -5.32 -1.02
CA ARG A 12 0.26 -5.15 -1.82
C ARG A 12 -0.73 -4.23 -1.10
N HIS A 13 -1.45 -3.41 -1.87
CA HIS A 13 -2.55 -2.60 -1.34
C HIS A 13 -3.58 -3.44 -0.57
N ALA A 14 -4.19 -2.85 0.45
CA ALA A 14 -5.25 -3.50 1.21
C ALA A 14 -6.55 -3.61 0.40
N ASP A 15 -7.56 -4.26 0.98
CA ASP A 15 -8.88 -4.43 0.38
C ASP A 15 -9.50 -3.11 -0.09
N ALA A 16 -9.90 -3.05 -1.36
CA ALA A 16 -10.42 -1.85 -2.02
C ALA A 16 -11.83 -2.12 -2.53
N ARG A 17 -12.59 -1.03 -2.74
CA ARG A 17 -13.89 -1.13 -3.40
C ARG A 17 -13.74 -1.77 -4.78
N ASP A 18 -14.80 -2.45 -5.21
CA ASP A 18 -14.89 -2.98 -6.57
C ASP A 18 -14.94 -1.85 -7.60
N LEU A 19 -14.65 -2.19 -8.84
CA LEU A 19 -14.76 -1.25 -9.94
C LEU A 19 -16.25 -0.89 -10.14
N PRO A 20 -16.61 0.37 -10.40
CA PRO A 20 -17.97 0.74 -10.74
C PRO A 20 -18.47 -0.08 -11.94
N GLU A 21 -19.67 -0.66 -11.85
CA GLU A 21 -20.25 -1.47 -12.92
C GLU A 21 -20.69 -0.61 -14.12
N ASP A 22 -21.12 0.62 -13.85
CA ASP A 22 -21.72 1.51 -14.85
C ASP A 22 -20.69 2.17 -15.80
N ASP A 23 -19.43 2.33 -15.37
CA ASP A 23 -18.37 2.95 -16.15
C ASP A 23 -16.97 2.39 -15.79
N PRO A 24 -16.66 1.14 -16.18
CA PRO A 24 -15.42 0.48 -15.82
C PRO A 24 -14.28 0.90 -16.76
N ASP A 25 -13.61 2.02 -16.47
CA ASP A 25 -12.40 2.44 -17.19
C ASP A 25 -11.12 2.40 -16.31
N ALA A 26 -9.96 2.64 -16.93
CA ALA A 26 -8.68 2.63 -16.24
C ALA A 26 -8.58 3.75 -15.17
N GLN A 27 -9.25 4.88 -15.39
CA GLN A 27 -9.26 6.01 -14.46
C GLN A 27 -10.14 5.70 -13.24
N ALA A 28 -11.26 5.01 -13.44
CA ALA A 28 -12.13 4.46 -12.41
C ALA A 28 -11.38 3.43 -11.56
N ASP A 29 -10.54 2.56 -12.14
CA ASP A 29 -9.71 1.65 -11.33
C ASP A 29 -8.76 2.41 -10.40
N LEU A 30 -8.11 3.46 -10.91
CA LEU A 30 -7.15 4.25 -10.14
C LEU A 30 -7.80 5.01 -8.97
N THR A 31 -9.11 5.26 -9.03
CA THR A 31 -9.87 6.01 -8.02
C THR A 31 -10.65 5.12 -7.05
N ARG A 32 -10.41 3.81 -7.05
CA ARG A 32 -11.03 2.91 -6.05
C ARG A 32 -10.42 3.18 -4.66
N PRO A 33 -11.23 3.60 -3.67
CA PRO A 33 -10.75 3.78 -2.30
C PRO A 33 -10.61 2.43 -1.59
N LEU A 34 -9.92 2.42 -0.46
CA LEU A 34 -9.95 1.28 0.46
C LEU A 34 -11.36 1.07 1.00
N THR A 35 -11.68 -0.18 1.35
CA THR A 35 -12.85 -0.46 2.18
C THR A 35 -12.51 -0.20 3.65
N ALA A 36 -13.52 -0.08 4.52
CA ALA A 36 -13.28 0.02 5.97
C ALA A 36 -12.52 -1.20 6.53
N ARG A 37 -12.68 -2.37 5.89
CA ARG A 37 -11.89 -3.57 6.18
C ARG A 37 -10.44 -3.37 5.70
N GLY A 38 -10.25 -2.86 4.50
CA GLY A 38 -8.94 -2.55 3.92
C GLY A 38 -8.13 -1.61 4.80
N GLU A 39 -8.74 -0.55 5.33
CA GLU A 39 -8.07 0.35 6.26
C GLU A 39 -7.57 -0.38 7.54
N LYS A 40 -8.37 -1.29 8.09
CA LYS A 40 -7.95 -2.11 9.25
C LYS A 40 -6.82 -3.07 8.89
N GLN A 41 -6.84 -3.64 7.68
CA GLN A 41 -5.76 -4.50 7.17
C GLN A 41 -4.47 -3.71 6.99
N ALA A 42 -4.54 -2.50 6.41
CA ALA A 42 -3.40 -1.62 6.21
C ALA A 42 -2.70 -1.31 7.54
N ARG A 43 -3.46 -0.87 8.55
CA ARG A 43 -2.94 -0.62 9.91
C ARG A 43 -2.26 -1.84 10.52
N ARG A 44 -2.90 -3.01 10.47
CA ARG A 44 -2.30 -4.24 11.01
C ARG A 44 -0.98 -4.59 10.32
N MET A 45 -0.90 -4.38 9.00
CA MET A 45 0.33 -4.66 8.27
C MET A 45 1.42 -3.63 8.58
N ALA A 46 1.05 -2.36 8.69
CA ALA A 46 1.93 -1.29 9.13
C ALA A 46 2.52 -1.55 10.52
N ASP A 47 1.72 -2.00 11.49
CA ASP A 47 2.21 -2.35 12.83
C ASP A 47 3.31 -3.42 12.78
N TRP A 48 3.12 -4.45 11.96
CA TRP A 48 4.14 -5.49 11.76
C TRP A 48 5.37 -4.94 11.02
N LEU A 49 5.18 -4.17 9.95
CA LEU A 49 6.28 -3.54 9.21
C LEU A 49 7.12 -2.66 10.14
N ASN A 50 6.49 -1.88 11.01
CA ASN A 50 7.16 -1.02 11.98
C ASN A 50 8.05 -1.77 12.98
N SER A 51 7.79 -3.07 13.19
CA SER A 51 8.60 -3.94 14.05
C SER A 51 9.80 -4.58 13.33
N VAL A 52 9.81 -4.62 11.99
CA VAL A 52 10.85 -5.29 11.20
C VAL A 52 11.65 -4.34 10.30
N LEU A 53 11.10 -3.17 9.99
CA LEU A 53 11.77 -2.17 9.16
C LEU A 53 12.92 -1.50 9.92
N PRO A 54 14.07 -1.28 9.25
CA PRO A 54 15.15 -0.48 9.80
C PRO A 54 14.71 0.99 9.97
N ALA A 55 15.42 1.73 10.83
CA ALA A 55 15.16 3.15 11.08
C ALA A 55 15.20 4.00 9.80
N THR A 56 16.13 3.67 8.88
CA THR A 56 16.23 4.31 7.57
C THR A 56 15.70 3.36 6.50
N HIS A 57 14.65 3.78 5.81
CA HIS A 57 14.06 3.03 4.70
C HIS A 57 13.54 4.01 3.66
N SER A 58 13.28 3.51 2.44
CA SER A 58 12.63 4.27 1.38
C SER A 58 11.30 3.62 1.05
N LEU A 59 10.23 4.41 1.03
CA LEU A 59 8.88 3.98 0.70
C LEU A 59 8.51 4.45 -0.70
N LEU A 60 8.18 3.51 -1.58
CA LEU A 60 7.73 3.79 -2.95
C LEU A 60 6.30 3.31 -3.11
N VAL A 61 5.42 4.18 -3.62
CA VAL A 61 3.98 3.92 -3.72
C VAL A 61 3.46 4.38 -5.07
N THR A 62 2.57 3.59 -5.68
CA THR A 62 1.89 3.99 -6.91
C THR A 62 0.84 5.08 -6.65
N ARG A 63 0.42 5.80 -7.70
CA ARG A 63 -0.50 6.94 -7.59
C ARG A 63 -1.97 6.55 -7.33
N ALA A 64 -2.34 5.28 -7.47
CA ALA A 64 -3.70 4.78 -7.27
C ALA A 64 -4.22 5.03 -5.84
N GLN A 65 -5.51 5.36 -5.71
CA GLN A 65 -6.12 5.83 -4.47
C GLN A 65 -6.15 4.78 -3.36
N ARG A 66 -6.21 3.48 -3.69
CA ARG A 66 -6.08 2.39 -2.70
C ARG A 66 -4.66 2.23 -2.13
N CYS A 67 -3.64 2.68 -2.85
CA CYS A 67 -2.25 2.44 -2.45
C CYS A 67 -1.74 3.46 -1.44
N ARG A 68 -2.11 4.74 -1.58
CA ARG A 68 -1.64 5.79 -0.64
C ARG A 68 -2.12 5.55 0.79
N PRO A 69 -3.41 5.35 1.08
CA PRO A 69 -3.87 5.11 2.45
C PRO A 69 -3.36 3.77 3.01
N THR A 70 -3.02 2.80 2.15
CA THR A 70 -2.34 1.59 2.61
C THR A 70 -0.94 1.94 3.14
N ALA A 71 -0.17 2.71 2.38
CA ALA A 71 1.18 3.12 2.73
C ALA A 71 1.22 4.15 3.88
N ASP A 72 0.29 5.12 3.89
CA ASP A 72 0.16 6.15 4.93
C ASP A 72 -0.11 5.52 6.31
N ALA A 73 -0.71 4.33 6.35
CA ALA A 73 -0.90 3.60 7.60
C ALA A 73 0.43 3.23 8.31
N LEU A 74 1.57 3.31 7.63
CA LEU A 74 2.90 3.07 8.21
C LEU A 74 3.26 4.11 9.28
N ASP A 75 2.76 5.34 9.15
CA ASP A 75 2.86 6.42 10.14
C ASP A 75 4.28 6.68 10.67
N ARG A 76 5.23 6.91 9.74
CA ARG A 76 6.67 7.13 10.03
C ARG A 76 7.33 8.10 9.06
#